data_AF-E0THJ6-F1
#
_entry.id   AF-E0THJ6-F1
#
_cell.length_a   1.000
_cell.length_b   1.000
_cell.length_c   1.000
_cell.angle_alpha   90.00
_cell.angle_beta   90.00
_cell.angle_gamma   90.00
#
_symmetry.space_group_name_H-M   'P 1'
#
loop_
_entity.id
_entity.type
_entity.pdbx_description
1 polymer ?
#
loop_
_entity_poly.entity_id
_entity_poly.type
_entity_poly.pdbx_seq_one_letter_code
_entity_poly.pdbx_strand_id
1 'polypeptide(L)'
;MNGLKFDDVIIHPKLKSGGYADLLVHASGDGLKYALLIEHKIGAGPATRQAKRYADHAEYLRSKGVKAATLLIAPQNYVGEKDDYDKSFSLEEMIEIMSSKDNLRLKYRRKRIKAAIKKQASSGVQIPDIAVKELHIRYKEVAEEWCRRESVSFQFPPIKEEYYDEDSWIERIKHPRLPSHITLRHRLWMSVGHELGSVDLFLKTPNEAEISRIMNDRPVGSKPYNPKENPQVSFEVSALKPHKKFSQETVEHACERMVELVDWYTK
;
A
#
# COMPACT_ATOMS: atom_id res chain seq x y z
N MET A 1 38.52 -15.49 -9.89
CA MET A 1 37.35 -16.12 -9.25
C MET A 1 36.29 -16.25 -10.32
N ASN A 2 35.89 -17.48 -10.67
CA ASN A 2 34.74 -17.68 -11.53
C ASN A 2 33.53 -17.06 -10.82
N GLY A 3 32.85 -16.12 -11.48
CA GLY A 3 31.77 -15.36 -10.86
C GLY A 3 30.62 -16.28 -10.47
N LEU A 4 30.01 -16.03 -9.31
CA LEU A 4 28.70 -16.58 -8.99
C LEU A 4 27.72 -16.23 -10.11
N LYS A 5 27.05 -17.25 -10.66
CA LYS A 5 25.97 -17.09 -11.63
C LYS A 5 24.64 -17.12 -10.88
N PHE A 6 23.85 -16.07 -11.01
CA PHE A 6 22.49 -16.06 -10.48
C PHE A 6 21.60 -16.91 -11.38
N ASP A 7 20.98 -17.93 -10.79
CA ASP A 7 20.15 -18.90 -11.51
C ASP A 7 18.67 -18.49 -11.45
N ASP A 8 18.20 -18.06 -10.28
CA ASP A 8 16.80 -17.70 -10.06
C ASP A 8 16.63 -16.68 -8.92
N VAL A 9 15.56 -15.89 -8.99
CA VAL A 9 15.13 -14.95 -7.96
C VAL A 9 13.63 -15.09 -7.75
N ILE A 10 13.26 -15.69 -6.62
CA ILE A 10 11.87 -15.94 -6.25
C ILE A 10 11.41 -14.86 -5.27
N ILE A 11 10.34 -14.15 -5.63
CA ILE A 11 9.70 -13.15 -4.78
C ILE A 11 8.59 -13.84 -3.98
N HIS A 12 8.54 -13.60 -2.68
CA HIS A 12 7.59 -14.22 -1.77
C HIS A 12 7.58 -15.77 -1.80
N PRO A 13 8.75 -16.44 -1.68
CA PRO A 13 8.79 -17.90 -1.63
C PRO A 13 8.15 -18.42 -0.35
N LYS A 14 7.36 -19.48 -0.47
CA LYS A 14 6.77 -20.17 0.67
C LYS A 14 7.86 -20.91 1.45
N LEU A 15 7.94 -20.65 2.75
CA LEU A 15 8.90 -21.31 3.64
C LEU A 15 8.39 -22.70 4.05
N LYS A 16 9.34 -23.60 4.33
CA LYS A 16 9.06 -24.98 4.71
C LYS A 16 8.33 -25.08 6.06
N SER A 17 8.71 -24.23 7.00
CA SER A 17 8.11 -24.10 8.34
C SER A 17 6.79 -23.30 8.34
N GLY A 18 6.32 -22.86 7.17
CA GLY A 18 5.13 -22.01 7.03
C GLY A 18 5.48 -20.51 6.93
N GLY A 19 4.57 -19.74 6.34
CA GLY A 19 4.80 -18.33 5.99
C GLY A 19 5.60 -18.14 4.70
N TYR A 20 6.03 -16.91 4.47
CA TYR A 20 6.73 -16.48 3.27
C TYR A 20 8.00 -15.71 3.65
N ALA A 21 9.05 -15.89 2.88
CA ALA A 21 10.19 -14.97 2.88
C ALA A 21 9.93 -13.83 1.89
N ASP A 22 10.67 -12.73 1.93
CA ASP A 22 10.53 -11.68 0.92
C ASP A 22 11.18 -12.07 -0.40
N LEU A 23 12.40 -12.60 -0.33
CA LEU A 23 13.22 -12.92 -1.48
C LEU A 23 14.06 -14.19 -1.24
N LEU A 24 14.12 -15.05 -2.24
CA LEU A 24 15.07 -16.17 -2.32
C LEU A 24 15.86 -16.06 -3.60
N VAL A 25 17.18 -15.98 -3.47
CA VAL A 25 18.10 -15.91 -4.61
C VAL A 25 18.87 -17.21 -4.70
N HIS A 26 18.78 -17.89 -5.83
CA HIS A 26 19.58 -19.06 -6.16
C HIS A 26 20.77 -18.66 -7.03
N ALA A 27 21.93 -19.23 -6.72
CA ALA A 27 23.13 -19.06 -7.52
C ALA A 27 23.94 -20.35 -7.60
N SER A 28 24.80 -20.43 -8.62
CA SER A 28 25.74 -21.52 -8.81
C SER A 28 27.14 -20.98 -9.10
N GLY A 29 28.16 -21.69 -8.64
CA GLY A 29 29.55 -21.30 -8.82
C GLY A 29 30.49 -22.37 -8.26
N ASP A 30 31.59 -22.63 -8.96
CA ASP A 30 32.61 -23.60 -8.56
C ASP A 30 32.05 -25.00 -8.23
N GLY A 31 31.07 -25.45 -9.03
CA GLY A 31 30.40 -26.74 -8.86
C GLY A 31 29.42 -26.81 -7.67
N LEU A 32 29.19 -25.70 -6.98
CA LEU A 32 28.32 -25.61 -5.80
C LEU A 32 27.04 -24.84 -6.10
N LYS A 33 25.98 -25.16 -5.34
CA LYS A 33 24.71 -24.44 -5.33
C LYS A 33 24.61 -23.58 -4.08
N TYR A 34 24.12 -22.36 -4.23
CA TYR A 34 23.96 -21.37 -3.18
C TYR A 34 22.50 -20.88 -3.12
N ALA A 35 22.09 -20.48 -1.92
CA ALA A 35 20.80 -19.84 -1.69
C ALA A 35 20.94 -18.70 -0.68
N LEU A 36 20.38 -17.53 -0.99
CA LEU A 36 20.26 -16.40 -0.07
C LEU A 36 18.78 -16.18 0.22
N LEU A 37 18.40 -16.37 1.48
CA LEU A 37 17.07 -16.04 1.99
C LEU A 37 17.12 -14.64 2.54
N ILE A 38 16.46 -13.69 1.87
CA ILE A 38 16.52 -12.27 2.21
C ILE A 38 15.17 -11.84 2.79
N GLU A 39 15.21 -11.32 4.01
CA GLU A 39 14.14 -10.54 4.62
C GLU A 39 14.48 -9.06 4.46
N HIS A 40 13.51 -8.22 4.11
CA HIS A 40 13.67 -6.78 4.17
C HIS A 40 12.64 -6.15 5.11
N LYS A 41 13.09 -5.27 5.99
CA LYS A 41 12.22 -4.55 6.92
C LYS A 41 12.21 -3.08 6.55
N ILE A 42 11.15 -2.63 5.89
CA ILE A 42 10.90 -1.21 5.65
C ILE A 42 9.54 -0.88 6.25
N GLY A 43 9.52 -0.26 7.44
CA GLY A 43 8.28 0.16 8.12
C GLY A 43 7.54 -0.94 8.89
N ALA A 44 7.85 -2.21 8.65
CA ALA A 44 7.30 -3.32 9.42
C ALA A 44 7.96 -3.43 10.79
N GLY A 45 7.14 -3.63 11.84
CA GLY A 45 7.61 -3.94 13.18
C GLY A 45 8.31 -5.30 13.26
N PRO A 46 8.96 -5.60 14.39
CA PRO A 46 9.55 -6.91 14.62
C PRO A 46 8.45 -7.98 14.62
N ALA A 47 8.54 -8.97 13.73
CA ALA A 47 7.63 -10.11 13.74
C ALA A 47 8.21 -11.23 14.62
N THR A 48 7.38 -11.84 15.45
CA THR A 48 7.83 -12.89 16.37
C THR A 48 8.23 -14.15 15.58
N ARG A 49 9.44 -14.67 15.82
CA ARG A 49 9.99 -15.93 15.26
C ARG A 49 10.32 -15.91 13.75
N GLN A 50 10.46 -14.75 13.11
CA GLN A 50 10.70 -14.72 11.67
C GLN A 50 12.11 -15.22 11.30
N ALA A 51 13.13 -14.84 12.06
CA ALA A 51 14.49 -15.34 11.90
C ALA A 51 14.56 -16.87 12.05
N LYS A 52 13.83 -17.41 13.04
CA LYS A 52 13.72 -18.86 13.21
C LYS A 52 13.15 -19.55 11.97
N ARG A 53 12.08 -19.02 11.36
CA ARG A 53 11.51 -19.62 10.14
C ARG A 53 12.52 -19.63 8.98
N TYR A 54 13.29 -18.55 8.85
CA TYR A 54 14.36 -18.44 7.88
C TYR A 54 15.48 -19.45 8.14
N ALA A 55 15.91 -19.60 9.39
CA ALA A 55 16.92 -20.59 9.80
C ALA A 55 16.46 -22.02 9.50
N ASP A 56 15.23 -22.39 9.87
CA ASP A 56 14.65 -23.71 9.61
C ASP A 56 14.61 -24.02 8.09
N HIS A 57 14.29 -23.01 7.26
CA HIS A 57 14.27 -23.20 5.81
C HIS A 57 15.69 -23.27 5.21
N ALA A 58 16.64 -22.49 5.73
CA ALA A 58 18.04 -22.57 5.33
C ALA A 58 18.63 -23.96 5.65
N GLU A 59 18.32 -24.51 6.82
CA GLU A 59 18.72 -25.87 7.20
C GLU A 59 18.11 -26.93 6.27
N TYR A 60 16.83 -26.78 5.91
CA TYR A 60 16.20 -27.62 4.89
C TYR A 60 16.95 -27.56 3.55
N LEU A 61 17.32 -26.38 3.06
CA LEU A 61 18.09 -26.24 1.82
C LEU A 61 19.49 -26.87 1.93
N ARG A 62 20.16 -26.69 3.08
CA ARG A 62 21.45 -27.35 3.38
C ARG A 62 21.33 -28.87 3.35
N SER A 63 20.25 -29.45 3.86
CA SER A 63 19.97 -30.89 3.77
C SER A 63 19.81 -31.41 2.33
N LYS A 64 19.57 -30.51 1.36
CA LYS A 64 19.49 -30.80 -0.07
C LYS A 64 20.79 -30.52 -0.82
N GLY A 65 21.89 -30.25 -0.10
CA GLY A 65 23.21 -29.97 -0.67
C GLY A 65 23.38 -28.53 -1.17
N VAL A 66 22.53 -27.59 -0.73
CA VAL A 66 22.63 -26.17 -1.09
C VAL A 66 23.30 -25.38 0.04
N LYS A 67 24.31 -24.58 -0.27
CA LYS A 67 24.91 -23.63 0.68
C LYS A 67 23.96 -22.45 0.90
N ALA A 68 23.15 -22.52 1.95
CA ALA A 68 22.15 -21.49 2.26
C ALA A 68 22.61 -20.55 3.37
N ALA A 69 22.27 -19.26 3.23
CA ALA A 69 22.42 -18.23 4.26
C ALA A 69 21.16 -17.36 4.35
N THR A 70 20.93 -16.82 5.54
CA THR A 70 19.80 -15.95 5.89
C THR A 70 20.31 -14.51 6.06
N LEU A 71 19.61 -13.56 5.42
CA LEU A 71 20.01 -12.17 5.37
C LEU A 71 18.85 -11.28 5.80
N LEU A 72 19.12 -10.33 6.68
CA LEU A 72 18.21 -9.25 7.01
C LEU A 72 18.71 -7.94 6.38
N ILE A 73 17.82 -7.23 5.70
CA ILE A 73 18.05 -5.87 5.20
C ILE A 73 17.07 -4.91 5.88
N ALA A 74 17.53 -4.04 6.76
CA ALA A 74 16.66 -3.14 7.54
C ALA A 74 17.28 -1.74 7.71
N PRO A 75 16.53 -0.68 8.05
CA PRO A 75 17.13 0.59 8.47
C PRO A 75 18.15 0.40 9.60
N GLN A 76 19.17 1.25 9.65
CA GLN A 76 20.18 1.19 10.70
C GLN A 76 19.56 1.22 12.10
N ASN A 77 18.49 2.00 12.29
CA ASN A 77 17.77 2.14 13.55
C ASN A 77 16.76 1.01 13.86
N TYR A 78 16.65 -0.04 13.03
CA TYR A 78 15.74 -1.15 13.30
C TYR A 78 16.10 -1.86 14.62
N VAL A 79 15.13 -1.99 15.52
CA VAL A 79 15.26 -2.69 16.81
C VAL A 79 14.47 -3.99 16.70
N GLY A 80 15.15 -5.08 16.36
CA GLY A 80 14.55 -6.41 16.19
C GLY A 80 15.62 -7.49 16.17
N GLU A 81 15.25 -8.70 15.71
CA GLU A 81 16.06 -9.92 15.63
C GLU A 81 17.23 -9.84 14.62
N LYS A 82 18.04 -8.78 14.63
CA LYS A 82 19.19 -8.62 13.72
C LYS A 82 20.22 -9.73 13.89
N ASP A 83 20.50 -10.07 15.14
CA ASP A 83 21.54 -11.03 15.52
C ASP A 83 21.14 -12.49 15.28
N ASP A 84 19.86 -12.75 14.95
CA ASP A 84 19.34 -14.09 14.71
C ASP A 84 19.47 -14.53 13.22
N TYR A 85 19.88 -13.63 12.32
CA TYR A 85 20.19 -13.94 10.92
C TYR A 85 21.70 -14.19 10.74
N ASP A 86 22.08 -15.00 9.75
CA ASP A 86 23.50 -15.23 9.43
C ASP A 86 24.24 -13.93 9.09
N LYS A 87 23.52 -12.96 8.48
CA LYS A 87 24.04 -11.61 8.24
C LYS A 87 22.92 -10.56 8.23
N SER A 88 23.24 -9.37 8.72
CA SER A 88 22.39 -8.18 8.56
C SER A 88 23.11 -7.07 7.82
N PHE A 89 22.39 -6.36 6.94
CA PHE A 89 22.83 -5.13 6.28
C PHE A 89 21.82 -4.02 6.54
N SER A 90 22.32 -2.80 6.71
CA SER A 90 21.48 -1.62 6.74
C SER A 90 21.05 -1.21 5.33
N LEU A 91 19.87 -0.61 5.17
CA LEU A 91 19.46 -0.02 3.89
C LEU A 91 20.39 1.12 3.46
N GLU A 92 20.98 1.80 4.44
CA GLU A 92 22.01 2.80 4.28
C GLU A 92 23.27 2.21 3.65
N GLU A 93 23.78 1.08 4.18
CA GLU A 93 24.90 0.35 3.55
C GLU A 93 24.53 -0.13 2.14
N MET A 94 23.30 -0.62 1.94
CA MET A 94 22.83 -1.04 0.62
C MET A 94 22.90 0.09 -0.41
N ILE A 95 22.55 1.32 -0.03
CA ILE A 95 22.66 2.49 -0.91
C ILE A 95 24.11 2.67 -1.40
N GLU A 96 25.08 2.53 -0.50
CA GLU A 96 26.50 2.76 -0.80
C GLU A 96 27.07 1.65 -1.70
N ILE A 97 26.79 0.38 -1.41
CA ILE A 97 27.34 -0.75 -2.18
C ILE A 97 26.64 -0.99 -3.53
N MET A 98 25.42 -0.46 -3.71
CA MET A 98 24.69 -0.60 -4.97
C MET A 98 25.47 -0.01 -6.13
N SER A 99 25.66 -0.80 -7.19
CA SER A 99 26.27 -0.38 -8.45
C SER A 99 25.39 -0.75 -9.63
N SER A 100 25.53 -0.02 -10.73
CA SER A 100 24.80 -0.24 -11.99
C SER A 100 25.56 0.45 -13.11
N LYS A 101 25.58 -0.15 -14.31
CA LYS A 101 26.10 0.50 -15.51
C LYS A 101 25.24 1.70 -15.94
N ASP A 102 23.97 1.70 -15.56
CA ASP A 102 23.03 2.81 -15.76
C ASP A 102 22.98 3.69 -14.50
N ASN A 103 23.57 4.89 -14.61
CA ASN A 103 23.63 5.88 -13.54
C ASN A 103 22.26 6.48 -13.20
N LEU A 104 21.36 6.65 -14.17
CA LEU A 104 20.03 7.21 -13.92
C LEU A 104 19.19 6.24 -13.11
N ARG A 105 19.22 4.96 -13.50
CA ARG A 105 18.54 3.89 -12.77
C ARG A 105 19.12 3.70 -11.36
N LEU A 106 20.45 3.82 -11.20
CA LEU A 106 21.09 3.78 -9.89
C LEU A 106 20.61 4.92 -8.98
N LYS A 107 20.62 6.16 -9.49
CA LYS A 107 20.17 7.34 -8.76
C LYS A 107 18.70 7.24 -8.36
N TYR A 108 17.85 6.74 -9.27
CA TYR A 108 16.44 6.49 -9.00
C TYR A 108 16.24 5.47 -7.86
N ARG A 109 16.90 4.31 -7.93
CA ARG A 109 16.80 3.28 -6.89
C ARG A 109 17.28 3.78 -5.52
N ARG A 110 18.44 4.44 -5.47
CA ARG A 110 18.96 5.07 -4.24
C ARG A 110 17.98 6.10 -3.67
N LYS A 111 17.37 6.95 -4.53
CA LYS A 111 16.36 7.93 -4.12
C LYS A 111 15.13 7.26 -3.49
N ARG A 112 14.67 6.13 -4.05
CA ARG A 112 13.53 5.36 -3.51
C ARG A 112 13.83 4.80 -2.12
N ILE A 113 15.01 4.21 -1.92
CA ILE A 113 15.42 3.69 -0.60
C ILE A 113 15.50 4.84 0.42
N LYS A 114 16.14 5.95 0.07
CA LYS A 114 16.21 7.15 0.94
C LYS A 114 14.83 7.68 1.32
N ALA A 115 13.90 7.74 0.37
CA ALA A 115 12.53 8.15 0.65
C ALA A 115 11.80 7.18 1.60
N ALA A 116 12.05 5.88 1.47
CA ALA A 116 11.48 4.86 2.34
C ALA A 116 12.03 4.95 3.77
N ILE A 117 13.35 5.09 3.95
CA ILE A 117 13.98 5.33 5.26
C ILE A 117 13.41 6.61 5.89
N LYS A 118 13.34 7.70 5.11
CA LYS A 118 12.76 8.96 5.60
C LYS A 118 11.30 8.80 6.02
N LYS A 119 10.49 8.07 5.22
CA LYS A 119 9.08 7.80 5.58
C LYS A 119 9.02 7.06 6.91
N GLN A 120 9.75 5.96 7.06
CA GLN A 120 9.78 5.16 8.28
C GLN A 120 10.24 5.97 9.50
N ALA A 121 11.29 6.79 9.36
CA ALA A 121 11.74 7.69 10.43
C ALA A 121 10.68 8.73 10.82
N SER A 122 9.83 9.17 9.86
CA SER A 122 8.75 10.13 10.13
C SER A 122 7.45 9.51 10.64
N SER A 123 7.15 8.25 10.29
CA SER A 123 5.88 7.59 10.61
C SER A 123 5.96 6.61 11.79
N GLY A 124 7.17 6.21 12.22
CA GLY A 124 7.34 5.14 13.21
C GLY A 124 6.96 3.75 12.67
N VAL A 125 6.96 2.75 13.56
CA VAL A 125 6.45 1.40 13.26
C VAL A 125 4.94 1.48 13.08
N GLN A 126 4.42 1.02 11.95
CA GLN A 126 2.98 0.96 11.72
C GLN A 126 2.37 -0.15 12.59
N ILE A 127 1.55 0.25 13.57
CA ILE A 127 0.79 -0.67 14.41
C ILE A 127 -0.63 -0.70 13.84
N PRO A 128 -1.17 -1.88 13.50
CA PRO A 128 -2.55 -1.98 13.04
C PRO A 128 -3.52 -1.33 14.02
N ASP A 129 -4.37 -0.45 13.51
CA ASP A 129 -5.38 0.27 14.29
C ASP A 129 -6.74 -0.42 14.15
N ILE A 130 -7.16 -1.06 15.24
CA ILE A 130 -8.44 -1.77 15.32
C ILE A 130 -9.62 -0.83 15.11
N ALA A 131 -9.55 0.42 15.60
CA ALA A 131 -10.64 1.38 15.48
C ALA A 131 -10.83 1.85 14.03
N VAL A 132 -9.74 1.98 13.26
CA VAL A 132 -9.82 2.27 11.82
C VAL A 132 -10.46 1.11 11.06
N LYS A 133 -10.09 -0.13 11.41
CA LYS A 133 -10.70 -1.32 10.80
C LYS A 133 -12.20 -1.41 11.10
N GLU A 134 -12.60 -1.21 12.34
CA GLU A 134 -14.01 -1.19 12.75
C GLU A 134 -14.79 -0.09 12.02
N LEU A 135 -14.21 1.10 11.86
CA LEU A 135 -14.79 2.18 11.08
C LEU A 135 -15.04 1.76 9.62
N HIS A 136 -14.08 1.09 8.98
CA HIS A 136 -14.23 0.63 7.60
C HIS A 136 -15.30 -0.45 7.44
N ILE A 137 -15.38 -1.39 8.39
CA ILE A 137 -16.42 -2.42 8.42
C ILE A 137 -17.79 -1.74 8.51
N ARG A 138 -17.97 -0.87 9.51
CA ARG A 138 -19.25 -0.21 9.75
C ARG A 138 -19.65 0.75 8.63
N TYR A 139 -18.68 1.46 8.05
CA TYR A 139 -18.90 2.27 6.85
C TYR A 139 -19.48 1.43 5.73
N LYS A 140 -18.84 0.29 5.42
CA LYS A 140 -19.26 -0.58 4.31
C LYS A 140 -20.66 -1.14 4.54
N GLU A 141 -20.96 -1.59 5.76
CA GLU A 141 -22.29 -2.11 6.12
C GLU A 141 -23.39 -1.05 5.90
N VAL A 142 -23.19 0.16 6.41
CA VAL A 142 -24.15 1.27 6.25
C VAL A 142 -24.31 1.66 4.78
N ALA A 143 -23.19 1.79 4.06
CA ALA A 143 -23.23 2.19 2.66
C ALA A 143 -23.92 1.13 1.77
N GLU A 144 -23.69 -0.16 2.03
CA GLU A 144 -24.35 -1.25 1.32
C GLU A 144 -25.86 -1.33 1.64
N GLU A 145 -26.25 -1.06 2.88
CA GLU A 145 -27.67 -0.97 3.25
C GLU A 145 -28.36 0.22 2.59
N TRP A 146 -27.72 1.39 2.60
CA TRP A 146 -28.22 2.57 1.88
C TRP A 146 -28.37 2.28 0.39
N CYS A 147 -27.37 1.62 -0.23
CA CYS A 147 -27.44 1.25 -1.65
C CYS A 147 -28.62 0.32 -1.96
N ARG A 148 -28.91 -0.65 -1.08
CA ARG A 148 -30.10 -1.51 -1.22
C ARG A 148 -31.39 -0.71 -1.14
N ARG A 149 -31.49 0.20 -0.17
CA ARG A 149 -32.69 1.02 0.04
C ARG A 149 -32.95 1.98 -1.12
N GLU A 150 -31.92 2.66 -1.60
CA GLU A 150 -32.01 3.65 -2.67
C GLU A 150 -31.86 3.05 -4.08
N SER A 151 -31.75 1.71 -4.19
CA SER A 151 -31.55 1.00 -5.46
C SER A 151 -30.32 1.44 -6.26
N VAL A 152 -29.23 1.77 -5.58
CA VAL A 152 -27.95 2.20 -6.17
C VAL A 152 -26.96 1.04 -6.25
N SER A 153 -26.22 0.94 -7.36
CA SER A 153 -25.34 -0.20 -7.66
C SER A 153 -23.85 0.06 -7.37
N PHE A 154 -23.52 0.65 -6.21
CA PHE A 154 -22.11 0.81 -5.83
C PHE A 154 -21.46 -0.52 -5.48
N GLN A 155 -20.22 -0.72 -5.94
CA GLN A 155 -19.36 -1.84 -5.57
C GLN A 155 -18.21 -1.32 -4.72
N PHE A 156 -18.24 -1.63 -3.43
CA PHE A 156 -17.20 -1.22 -2.47
C PHE A 156 -16.00 -2.18 -2.49
N PRO A 157 -14.78 -1.70 -2.17
CA PRO A 157 -13.61 -2.55 -2.06
C PRO A 157 -13.77 -3.59 -0.92
N PRO A 158 -13.05 -4.73 -0.98
CA PRO A 158 -12.99 -5.65 0.15
C PRO A 158 -12.30 -4.98 1.35
N ILE A 159 -12.70 -5.38 2.56
CA ILE A 159 -12.07 -4.96 3.81
C ILE A 159 -10.67 -5.59 3.87
N LYS A 160 -9.64 -4.77 4.14
CA LYS A 160 -8.25 -5.24 4.31
C LYS A 160 -8.11 -6.04 5.61
N GLU A 161 -7.11 -6.92 5.67
CA GLU A 161 -6.76 -7.62 6.91
C GLU A 161 -6.31 -6.64 8.00
N GLU A 162 -5.51 -5.64 7.61
CA GLU A 162 -4.93 -4.62 8.46
C GLU A 162 -5.24 -3.21 7.95
N TYR A 163 -5.49 -2.30 8.89
CA TYR A 163 -5.63 -0.87 8.68
C TYR A 163 -4.72 -0.12 9.65
N TYR A 164 -4.32 1.08 9.28
CA TYR A 164 -3.46 1.95 10.07
C TYR A 164 -4.12 3.32 10.28
N ASP A 165 -3.62 4.09 11.23
CA ASP A 165 -4.12 5.43 11.60
C ASP A 165 -4.19 6.42 10.40
N GLU A 166 -3.38 6.22 9.37
CA GLU A 166 -3.37 7.02 8.13
C GLU A 166 -4.33 6.54 7.03
N ASP A 167 -4.95 5.35 7.18
CA ASP A 167 -5.89 4.79 6.20
C ASP A 167 -7.25 5.53 6.23
N SER A 168 -7.25 6.77 5.75
CA SER A 168 -8.43 7.64 5.73
C SER A 168 -9.33 7.45 4.50
N TRP A 169 -9.03 6.49 3.61
CA TRP A 169 -9.69 6.39 2.31
C TRP A 169 -10.47 5.08 2.12
N ILE A 170 -11.70 5.21 1.65
CA ILE A 170 -12.43 4.14 0.94
C ILE A 170 -12.23 4.37 -0.56
N GLU A 171 -11.27 3.67 -1.15
CA GLU A 171 -10.91 3.85 -2.57
C GLU A 171 -11.55 2.80 -3.48
N ARG A 172 -11.57 3.11 -4.78
CA ARG A 172 -11.98 2.18 -5.85
C ARG A 172 -13.43 1.71 -5.74
N ILE A 173 -14.31 2.60 -5.26
CA ILE A 173 -15.75 2.38 -5.32
C ILE A 173 -16.16 2.47 -6.79
N LYS A 174 -16.79 1.41 -7.31
CA LYS A 174 -17.20 1.34 -8.74
C LYS A 174 -18.71 1.53 -8.87
N HIS A 175 -19.12 2.01 -10.04
CA HIS A 175 -20.51 2.05 -10.44
C HIS A 175 -20.63 1.56 -11.90
N PRO A 176 -21.60 0.72 -12.29
CA PRO A 176 -21.70 0.15 -13.64
C PRO A 176 -21.81 1.17 -14.77
N ARG A 177 -22.35 2.37 -14.48
CA ARG A 177 -22.44 3.48 -15.44
C ARG A 177 -21.12 4.22 -15.67
N LEU A 178 -20.10 3.99 -14.84
CA LEU A 178 -18.80 4.66 -14.97
C LEU A 178 -17.83 3.80 -15.79
N PRO A 179 -17.04 4.42 -16.70
CA PRO A 179 -15.94 3.75 -17.38
C PRO A 179 -14.89 3.17 -16.42
N SER A 180 -14.13 2.16 -16.86
CA SER A 180 -13.15 1.46 -16.01
C SER A 180 -11.96 2.32 -15.55
N HIS A 181 -11.66 3.43 -16.22
CA HIS A 181 -10.60 4.37 -15.80
C HIS A 181 -11.08 5.39 -14.78
N ILE A 182 -12.36 5.34 -14.40
CA ILE A 182 -12.98 6.24 -13.43
C ILE A 182 -13.43 5.47 -12.21
N THR A 183 -13.13 6.02 -11.05
CA THR A 183 -13.53 5.43 -9.76
C THR A 183 -14.01 6.51 -8.82
N LEU A 184 -14.95 6.16 -7.97
CA LEU A 184 -15.31 6.95 -6.81
C LEU A 184 -14.37 6.61 -5.65
N ARG A 185 -14.12 7.58 -4.78
CA ARG A 185 -13.42 7.38 -3.51
C ARG A 185 -13.96 8.34 -2.45
N HIS A 186 -13.93 7.91 -1.19
CA HIS A 186 -14.31 8.73 -0.05
C HIS A 186 -13.13 8.84 0.91
N ARG A 187 -12.65 10.07 1.12
CA ARG A 187 -11.77 10.40 2.21
C ARG A 187 -12.57 10.66 3.47
N LEU A 188 -12.50 9.75 4.43
CA LEU A 188 -13.21 9.83 5.70
C LEU A 188 -12.73 11.02 6.56
N TRP A 189 -11.44 11.39 6.50
CA TRP A 189 -10.90 12.61 7.13
C TRP A 189 -9.64 13.11 6.42
N MET A 190 -9.41 14.44 6.43
CA MET A 190 -8.21 15.03 5.80
C MET A 190 -6.98 15.09 6.73
N SER A 191 -7.18 15.43 8.00
CA SER A 191 -6.12 15.52 9.01
C SER A 191 -6.71 15.50 10.41
N VAL A 192 -5.87 15.39 11.45
CA VAL A 192 -6.31 15.38 12.85
C VAL A 192 -7.14 16.62 13.20
N GLY A 193 -6.75 17.80 12.69
CA GLY A 193 -7.41 19.08 12.95
C GLY A 193 -8.50 19.50 11.95
N HIS A 194 -8.69 18.77 10.85
CA HIS A 194 -9.78 19.06 9.91
C HIS A 194 -10.98 18.17 10.19
N GLU A 195 -12.16 18.79 10.29
CA GLU A 195 -13.45 18.12 10.54
C GLU A 195 -14.21 17.79 9.24
N LEU A 196 -13.48 17.77 8.12
CA LEU A 196 -14.02 17.49 6.80
C LEU A 196 -13.37 16.25 6.18
N GLY A 197 -14.21 15.48 5.50
CA GLY A 197 -13.86 14.48 4.52
C GLY A 197 -14.10 14.98 3.09
N SER A 198 -13.95 14.10 2.11
CA SER A 198 -14.31 14.40 0.72
C SER A 198 -14.77 13.18 -0.06
N VAL A 199 -15.71 13.37 -0.97
CA VAL A 199 -16.08 12.37 -1.96
C VAL A 199 -15.56 12.84 -3.31
N ASP A 200 -14.78 11.99 -3.98
CA ASP A 200 -14.18 12.31 -5.26
C ASP A 200 -14.62 11.34 -6.35
N LEU A 201 -14.86 11.88 -7.55
CA LEU A 201 -14.79 11.14 -8.80
C LEU A 201 -13.41 11.35 -9.39
N PHE A 202 -12.64 10.27 -9.48
CA PHE A 202 -11.22 10.28 -9.84
C PHE A 202 -10.98 9.63 -11.21
N LEU A 203 -10.22 10.30 -12.08
CA LEU A 203 -9.90 9.83 -13.42
C LEU A 203 -8.43 9.41 -13.51
N LYS A 204 -8.18 8.11 -13.72
CA LYS A 204 -6.81 7.57 -13.77
C LYS A 204 -6.05 7.94 -15.04
N THR A 205 -6.74 7.95 -16.18
CA THR A 205 -6.18 8.24 -17.51
C THR A 205 -7.17 9.08 -18.31
N PRO A 206 -7.33 10.38 -17.97
CA PRO A 206 -8.34 11.22 -18.58
C PRO A 206 -7.92 11.67 -19.99
N ASN A 207 -8.89 11.80 -20.88
CA ASN A 207 -8.72 12.42 -22.19
C ASN A 207 -8.97 13.95 -22.14
N GLU A 208 -8.65 14.67 -23.22
CA GLU A 208 -8.79 16.13 -23.27
C GLU A 208 -10.24 16.61 -23.08
N ALA A 209 -11.23 15.87 -23.59
CA ALA A 209 -12.63 16.21 -23.44
C ALA A 209 -13.10 16.08 -21.98
N GLU A 210 -12.65 15.04 -21.27
CA GLU A 210 -12.93 14.86 -19.84
C GLU A 210 -12.28 15.97 -19.00
N ILE A 211 -11.02 16.34 -19.29
CA ILE A 211 -10.34 17.44 -18.60
C ILE A 211 -11.10 18.76 -18.85
N SER A 212 -11.48 19.03 -20.09
CA SER A 212 -12.28 20.21 -20.44
C SER A 212 -13.62 20.24 -19.70
N ARG A 213 -14.31 19.10 -19.61
CA ARG A 213 -15.57 18.98 -18.87
C ARG A 213 -15.39 19.29 -17.39
N ILE A 214 -14.36 18.72 -16.74
CA ILE A 214 -14.03 19.02 -15.33
C ILE A 214 -13.78 20.52 -15.10
N MET A 215 -13.11 21.18 -16.04
CA MET A 215 -12.78 22.61 -15.92
C MET A 215 -14.01 23.50 -16.10
N ASN A 216 -14.88 23.17 -17.06
CA ASN A 216 -15.90 24.09 -17.57
C ASN A 216 -17.33 23.75 -17.11
N ASP A 217 -17.60 22.49 -16.78
CA ASP A 217 -18.93 21.96 -16.50
C ASP A 217 -18.89 21.08 -15.25
N ARG A 218 -18.39 21.59 -14.12
CA ARG A 218 -18.40 20.84 -12.85
C ARG A 218 -19.73 21.01 -12.12
N PRO A 219 -20.20 20.02 -11.34
CA PRO A 219 -21.44 20.15 -10.59
C PRO A 219 -21.32 21.26 -9.53
N VAL A 220 -22.43 21.98 -9.29
CA VAL A 220 -22.48 23.10 -8.34
C VAL A 220 -22.14 22.62 -6.93
N GLY A 221 -21.31 23.37 -6.21
CA GLY A 221 -20.86 23.01 -4.86
C GLY A 221 -19.65 22.08 -4.82
N SER A 222 -19.17 21.59 -5.96
CA SER A 222 -17.90 20.87 -6.03
C SER A 222 -16.70 21.83 -5.91
N LYS A 223 -15.57 21.30 -5.41
CA LYS A 223 -14.31 22.04 -5.27
C LYS A 223 -13.79 22.46 -6.66
N PRO A 224 -13.14 23.62 -6.77
CA PRO A 224 -12.41 23.98 -7.97
C PRO A 224 -11.33 22.94 -8.29
N TYR A 225 -11.21 22.58 -9.57
CA TYR A 225 -10.15 21.69 -10.04
C TYR A 225 -8.78 22.38 -9.97
N ASN A 226 -7.78 21.67 -9.43
CA ASN A 226 -6.38 22.11 -9.41
C ASN A 226 -5.58 21.36 -10.49
N PRO A 227 -5.09 22.03 -11.56
CA PRO A 227 -4.32 21.39 -12.63
C PRO A 227 -3.02 20.72 -12.19
N LYS A 228 -2.53 20.98 -10.97
CA LYS A 228 -1.36 20.33 -10.38
C LYS A 228 -1.68 18.97 -9.74
N GLU A 229 -2.95 18.66 -9.58
CA GLU A 229 -3.45 17.40 -9.02
C GLU A 229 -3.96 16.50 -10.14
N ASN A 230 -4.21 15.23 -9.81
CA ASN A 230 -4.84 14.33 -10.76
C ASN A 230 -6.27 14.82 -11.08
N PRO A 231 -6.74 14.69 -12.33
CA PRO A 231 -8.09 15.11 -12.69
C PRO A 231 -9.16 14.42 -11.85
N GLN A 232 -9.94 15.24 -11.14
CA GLN A 232 -10.98 14.82 -10.23
C GLN A 232 -12.03 15.91 -10.03
N VAL A 233 -13.22 15.50 -9.60
CA VAL A 233 -14.28 16.38 -9.09
C VAL A 233 -14.60 15.95 -7.67
N SER A 234 -14.61 16.89 -6.74
CA SER A 234 -14.69 16.60 -5.30
C SER A 234 -15.81 17.38 -4.62
N PHE A 235 -16.57 16.72 -3.75
CA PHE A 235 -17.44 17.36 -2.76
C PHE A 235 -16.83 17.27 -1.37
N GLU A 236 -17.04 18.30 -0.56
CA GLU A 236 -16.78 18.21 0.88
C GLU A 236 -17.93 17.51 1.58
N VAL A 237 -17.60 16.67 2.54
CA VAL A 237 -18.55 16.01 3.43
C VAL A 237 -18.03 16.08 4.86
N SER A 238 -18.89 15.83 5.85
CA SER A 238 -18.44 15.75 7.25
C SER A 238 -17.43 14.62 7.43
N ALA A 239 -16.48 14.80 8.35
CA ALA A 239 -15.51 13.75 8.64
C ALA A 239 -16.10 12.58 9.45
N LEU A 240 -15.58 11.38 9.20
CA LEU A 240 -15.78 10.17 9.98
C LEU A 240 -14.44 9.71 10.56
N LYS A 241 -14.24 9.80 11.88
CA LYS A 241 -12.96 9.47 12.53
C LYS A 241 -13.10 8.23 13.44
N PRO A 242 -12.08 7.35 13.53
CA PRO A 242 -12.16 6.06 14.24
C PRO A 242 -12.44 6.16 15.75
N HIS A 243 -12.09 7.27 16.39
CA HIS A 243 -12.33 7.50 17.83
C HIS A 243 -13.46 8.48 18.12
N LYS A 244 -14.23 8.86 17.10
CA LYS A 244 -15.43 9.70 17.27
C LYS A 244 -16.67 8.82 17.16
N LYS A 245 -17.81 9.34 17.64
CA LYS A 245 -19.10 8.69 17.45
C LYS A 245 -19.35 8.49 15.95
N PHE A 246 -19.53 7.25 15.54
CA PHE A 246 -19.88 6.91 14.16
C PHE A 246 -21.20 7.58 13.76
N SER A 247 -21.23 8.20 12.58
CA SER A 247 -22.40 8.91 12.05
C SER A 247 -22.90 8.22 10.79
N GLN A 248 -24.07 7.58 10.87
CA GLN A 248 -24.72 6.98 9.71
C GLN A 248 -25.10 8.04 8.67
N GLU A 249 -25.67 9.16 9.11
CA GLU A 249 -26.05 10.29 8.27
C GLU A 249 -24.88 10.77 7.40
N THR A 250 -23.66 10.80 7.95
CA THR A 250 -22.47 11.20 7.19
C THR A 250 -22.12 10.21 6.07
N VAL A 251 -22.30 8.91 6.30
CA VAL A 251 -22.09 7.88 5.27
C VAL A 251 -23.15 8.01 4.17
N GLU A 252 -24.41 8.16 4.57
CA GLU A 252 -25.53 8.30 3.63
C GLU A 252 -25.36 9.55 2.77
N HIS A 253 -25.01 10.68 3.37
CA HIS A 253 -24.71 11.91 2.63
C HIS A 253 -23.52 11.77 1.67
N ALA A 254 -22.48 11.02 2.07
CA ALA A 254 -21.38 10.72 1.16
C ALA A 254 -21.85 9.87 -0.04
N CYS A 255 -22.75 8.91 0.16
CA CYS A 255 -23.35 8.12 -0.91
C CYS A 255 -24.22 8.98 -1.85
N GLU A 256 -24.99 9.93 -1.33
CA GLU A 256 -25.73 10.91 -2.14
C GLU A 256 -24.79 11.71 -3.05
N ARG A 257 -23.68 12.21 -2.50
CA ARG A 257 -22.66 12.94 -3.28
C ARG A 257 -22.01 12.05 -4.35
N MET A 258 -21.82 10.76 -4.07
CA MET A 258 -21.35 9.81 -5.09
C MET A 258 -22.35 9.64 -6.22
N VAL A 259 -23.66 9.58 -5.94
CA VAL A 259 -24.70 9.51 -6.97
C VAL A 259 -24.70 10.77 -7.82
N GLU A 260 -24.62 11.95 -7.20
CA GLU A 260 -24.53 13.23 -7.90
C GLU A 260 -23.34 13.26 -8.88
N LEU A 261 -22.18 12.75 -8.48
CA LEU A 261 -21.01 12.65 -9.34
C LEU A 261 -21.20 11.66 -10.49
N VAL A 262 -21.85 10.52 -10.25
CA VAL A 262 -22.18 9.55 -11.31
C VAL A 262 -23.14 10.16 -12.32
N ASP A 263 -24.21 10.79 -11.85
CA ASP A 263 -25.21 11.41 -12.71
C ASP A 263 -24.63 12.58 -13.50
N TRP A 264 -23.82 13.42 -12.87
CA TRP A 264 -23.10 14.47 -13.57
C TRP A 264 -22.22 13.91 -14.69
N TYR A 265 -21.41 12.88 -14.41
CA TYR A 265 -20.47 12.35 -15.40
C TYR A 265 -21.15 11.66 -16.59
N THR A 266 -22.35 11.10 -16.38
CA THR A 266 -23.04 10.24 -17.36
C THR A 266 -24.20 10.91 -18.08
N LYS A 267 -24.53 12.16 -17.71
CA LYS A 267 -25.30 13.08 -18.55
C LYS A 267 -24.48 13.49 -19.77
#